data_AF-A0A7G1ICZ0-F1
#
_entry.id   AF-A0A7G1ICZ0-F1
#
_cell.length_a   1.000
_cell.length_b   1.000
_cell.length_c   1.000
_cell.angle_alpha   90.00
_cell.angle_beta   90.00
_cell.angle_gamma   90.00
#
_symmetry.space_group_name_H-M   'P 1'
#
loop_
_entity.id
_entity.type
_entity.pdbx_description
1 polymer ?
#
loop_
_entity_poly.entity_id
_entity_poly.type
_entity_poly.pdbx_seq_one_letter_code
_entity_poly.pdbx_strand_id
1 'polypeptide(L)'
;MRALDRLVTLAFPGRAATHIQHSKARLRRDYGIPERFVKTIGSAAVHVDPDETSAVWAYDFAWRPAPVFQTYSAYTPALDKLNSETLGDGPQFVVSRQSPTSPATGINGRLGVQENPLYSRSLLCDFTVSGVENHWALLSHTKPRCGPLLPISDVVVRDGNSITVPAPSGPHMAVLVGIDLNPTIVDRLFMGSLVPLTAYTVALDGVSYRLIAGNAAEPFLVNTPGSVNATNLEIHSRTIGVGRTRSLGQHNPTARLRFYEMRVSQ
;
A
#
# COMPACT_ATOMS: atom_id res chain seq x y z
N MET A 1 16.96 -16.95 -36.22
CA MET A 1 16.92 -17.91 -35.10
C MET A 1 15.73 -17.71 -34.14
N ARG A 2 15.43 -16.52 -33.63
CA ARG A 2 14.30 -16.30 -32.66
C ARG A 2 12.89 -16.63 -33.17
N ALA A 3 12.61 -16.51 -34.47
CA ALA A 3 11.28 -16.80 -35.03
C ALA A 3 11.02 -18.30 -35.22
N LEU A 4 12.05 -19.07 -35.60
CA LEU A 4 11.99 -20.53 -35.69
C LEU A 4 11.80 -21.18 -34.31
N ASP A 5 12.46 -20.66 -33.27
CA ASP A 5 12.26 -21.12 -31.89
C ASP A 5 10.81 -20.91 -31.40
N ARG A 6 10.17 -19.79 -31.77
CA ARG A 6 8.76 -19.53 -31.40
C ARG A 6 7.80 -20.49 -32.08
N LEU A 7 7.98 -20.75 -33.37
CA LEU A 7 7.16 -21.72 -34.14
C LEU A 7 7.32 -23.15 -33.63
N VAL A 8 8.56 -23.55 -33.31
CA VAL A 8 8.86 -24.88 -32.78
C VAL A 8 8.38 -25.04 -31.33
N THR A 9 8.40 -23.98 -30.53
CA THR A 9 7.83 -24.00 -29.16
C THR A 9 6.31 -24.22 -29.18
N LEU A 10 5.61 -23.66 -30.17
CA LEU A 10 4.17 -23.86 -30.35
C LEU A 10 3.83 -25.26 -30.92
N ALA A 11 4.72 -25.85 -31.74
CA ALA A 11 4.49 -27.12 -32.42
C ALA A 11 4.78 -28.37 -31.55
N PHE A 12 5.55 -28.23 -30.47
CA PHE A 12 5.95 -29.35 -29.61
C PHE A 12 5.59 -29.09 -28.13
N PRO A 13 4.50 -29.69 -27.61
CA PRO A 13 4.00 -29.45 -26.25
C PRO A 13 5.04 -29.63 -25.15
N GLY A 14 5.97 -30.60 -25.30
CA GLY A 14 7.05 -30.85 -24.34
C GLY A 14 8.09 -29.73 -24.25
N ARG A 15 8.37 -29.00 -25.34
CA ARG A 15 9.28 -27.84 -25.31
C ARG A 15 8.65 -26.62 -24.65
N ALA A 16 7.35 -26.40 -24.88
CA ALA A 16 6.60 -25.35 -24.20
C ALA A 16 6.57 -25.56 -22.67
N ALA A 17 6.30 -26.78 -22.22
CA ALA A 17 6.29 -27.12 -20.80
C ALA A 17 7.66 -26.88 -20.14
N THR A 18 8.75 -27.35 -20.75
CA THR A 18 10.12 -27.13 -20.25
C THR A 18 10.47 -25.64 -20.18
N HIS A 19 10.11 -24.87 -21.21
CA HIS A 19 10.35 -23.43 -21.22
C HIS A 19 9.57 -22.71 -20.10
N ILE A 20 8.30 -23.07 -19.89
CA ILE A 20 7.48 -22.54 -18.78
C ILE A 20 8.14 -22.84 -17.43
N GLN A 21 8.56 -24.08 -17.20
CA GLN A 21 9.19 -24.46 -15.94
C GLN A 21 10.52 -23.73 -15.72
N HIS A 22 11.33 -23.56 -16.77
CA HIS A 22 12.57 -22.79 -16.69
C HIS A 22 12.30 -21.31 -16.38
N SER A 23 11.29 -20.69 -17.01
CA SER A 23 10.88 -19.32 -16.73
C SER A 23 10.35 -19.14 -15.30
N LYS A 24 9.51 -20.06 -14.80
CA LYS A 24 9.06 -20.05 -13.40
C LYS A 24 10.22 -20.19 -12.43
N ALA A 25 11.11 -21.15 -12.67
CA ALA A 25 12.28 -21.37 -11.82
C ALA A 25 13.20 -20.14 -11.77
N ARG A 26 13.36 -19.42 -12.89
CA ARG A 26 14.08 -18.14 -12.90
C ARG A 26 13.40 -17.10 -12.02
N LEU A 27 12.09 -16.89 -12.19
CA LEU A 27 11.35 -15.93 -11.36
C LEU A 27 11.38 -16.29 -9.87
N ARG A 28 11.28 -17.58 -9.51
CA ARG A 28 11.40 -18.03 -8.11
C ARG A 28 12.77 -17.70 -7.52
N ARG A 29 13.85 -17.83 -8.30
CA ARG A 29 15.19 -17.42 -7.86
C ARG A 29 15.31 -15.90 -7.72
N ASP A 30 14.74 -15.14 -8.65
CA ASP A 30 14.80 -13.68 -8.64
C ASP A 30 13.96 -13.08 -7.49
N TYR A 31 12.79 -13.66 -7.20
CA TYR A 31 11.92 -13.21 -6.11
C TYR A 31 12.37 -13.71 -4.74
N GLY A 32 12.83 -14.96 -4.64
CA GLY A 32 13.33 -15.49 -3.36
C GLY A 32 12.27 -15.57 -2.25
N ILE A 33 10.98 -15.72 -2.58
CA ILE A 33 9.93 -15.94 -1.57
C ILE A 33 10.32 -17.17 -0.75
N PRO A 34 10.44 -17.04 0.59
CA PRO A 34 10.89 -18.12 1.44
C PRO A 34 10.10 -19.41 1.25
N GLU A 35 10.81 -20.54 1.17
CA GLU A 35 10.17 -21.85 1.02
C GLU A 35 9.19 -22.15 2.16
N ARG A 36 9.51 -21.69 3.38
CA ARG A 36 8.59 -21.81 4.51
C ARG A 36 7.27 -21.07 4.28
N PHE A 37 7.28 -19.89 3.65
CA PHE A 37 6.04 -19.16 3.34
C PHE A 37 5.23 -19.92 2.30
N VAL A 38 5.87 -20.40 1.23
CA VAL A 38 5.20 -21.22 0.20
C VAL A 38 4.57 -22.47 0.80
N LYS A 39 5.27 -23.15 1.71
CA LYS A 39 4.74 -24.32 2.44
C LYS A 39 3.57 -23.96 3.36
N THR A 40 3.65 -22.85 4.10
CA THR A 40 2.56 -22.37 4.97
C THR A 40 1.32 -22.01 4.17
N ILE A 41 1.47 -21.39 3.00
CA ILE A 41 0.36 -21.05 2.10
C ILE A 41 -0.31 -22.33 1.55
N GLY A 42 0.50 -23.28 1.08
CA GLY A 42 -0.02 -24.53 0.50
C GLY A 42 -0.98 -24.25 -0.66
N SER A 43 -2.19 -24.80 -0.59
CA SER A 43 -3.27 -24.58 -1.58
C SER A 43 -4.23 -23.44 -1.20
N ALA A 44 -3.97 -22.72 -0.11
CA ALA A 44 -4.87 -21.67 0.36
C ALA A 44 -4.90 -20.46 -0.58
N ALA A 45 -6.00 -19.73 -0.53
CA ALA A 45 -6.19 -18.51 -1.28
C ALA A 45 -5.17 -17.44 -0.87
N VAL A 46 -4.54 -16.79 -1.85
CA VAL A 46 -3.51 -15.78 -1.59
C VAL A 46 -3.68 -14.54 -2.45
N HIS A 47 -3.38 -13.38 -1.87
CA HIS A 47 -3.16 -12.13 -2.58
C HIS A 47 -1.67 -11.77 -2.55
N VAL A 48 -1.17 -11.17 -3.63
CA VAL A 48 0.20 -10.65 -3.72
C VAL A 48 0.13 -9.14 -3.71
N ASP A 49 0.87 -8.55 -2.80
CA ASP A 49 0.90 -7.11 -2.50
C ASP A 49 2.33 -6.56 -2.68
N PRO A 50 2.52 -5.30 -3.10
CA PRO A 50 1.51 -4.38 -3.62
C PRO A 50 1.24 -4.56 -5.13
N ASP A 51 2.19 -5.07 -5.92
CA ASP A 51 2.04 -5.13 -7.39
C ASP A 51 2.76 -6.29 -8.14
N GLU A 52 3.55 -7.13 -7.47
CA GLU A 52 4.33 -8.22 -8.07
C GLU A 52 3.53 -9.48 -8.46
N THR A 53 2.50 -9.31 -9.28
CA THR A 53 1.57 -10.40 -9.66
C THR A 53 2.22 -11.58 -10.37
N SER A 54 3.38 -11.40 -11.03
CA SER A 54 4.12 -12.52 -11.62
C SER A 54 4.60 -13.55 -10.59
N ALA A 55 4.68 -13.20 -9.30
CA ALA A 55 4.91 -14.15 -8.22
C ALA A 55 3.80 -15.23 -8.17
N VAL A 56 2.56 -14.86 -8.46
CA VAL A 56 1.42 -15.79 -8.48
C VAL A 56 1.66 -16.92 -9.46
N TRP A 57 2.00 -16.57 -10.70
CA TRP A 57 2.30 -17.55 -11.74
C TRP A 57 3.59 -18.32 -11.44
N ALA A 58 4.61 -17.63 -10.96
CA ALA A 58 5.89 -18.25 -10.63
C ALA A 58 5.71 -19.33 -9.57
N TYR A 59 4.93 -19.10 -8.51
CA TYR A 59 4.78 -20.03 -7.37
C TYR A 59 3.54 -20.91 -7.44
N ASP A 60 2.74 -20.84 -8.52
CA ASP A 60 1.51 -21.62 -8.67
C ASP A 60 0.48 -21.38 -7.55
N PHE A 61 0.43 -20.14 -7.09
CA PHE A 61 -0.45 -19.71 -6.01
C PHE A 61 -1.93 -19.70 -6.43
N ALA A 62 -2.82 -20.14 -5.52
CA ALA A 62 -4.26 -20.05 -5.69
C ALA A 62 -4.72 -18.59 -5.52
N TRP A 63 -4.66 -17.82 -6.60
CA TRP A 63 -4.84 -16.37 -6.55
C TRP A 63 -6.27 -15.94 -6.24
N ARG A 64 -6.43 -15.10 -5.20
CA ARG A 64 -7.66 -14.39 -4.85
C ARG A 64 -7.32 -12.93 -4.59
N PRO A 65 -7.17 -12.10 -5.64
CA PRO A 65 -6.71 -10.72 -5.47
C PRO A 65 -7.81 -9.77 -5.02
N ALA A 66 -7.40 -8.62 -4.47
CA ALA A 66 -8.23 -7.43 -4.46
C ALA A 66 -8.58 -7.01 -5.91
N PRO A 67 -9.76 -6.40 -6.20
CA PRO A 67 -10.19 -6.14 -7.58
C PRO A 67 -9.27 -5.18 -8.32
N VAL A 68 -8.74 -4.17 -7.64
CA VAL A 68 -7.64 -3.33 -8.13
C VAL A 68 -6.33 -3.87 -7.58
N PHE A 69 -5.89 -5.01 -8.14
CA PHE A 69 -4.73 -5.78 -7.69
C PHE A 69 -3.38 -5.11 -7.95
N GLN A 70 -3.32 -4.15 -8.87
CA GLN A 70 -2.21 -3.20 -8.98
C GLN A 70 -2.56 -2.02 -8.09
N THR A 71 -2.35 -2.19 -6.79
CA THR A 71 -2.95 -1.36 -5.73
C THR A 71 -2.69 0.14 -5.92
N TYR A 72 -1.57 0.53 -6.53
CA TYR A 72 -1.25 1.90 -6.92
C TYR A 72 -2.25 2.57 -7.90
N SER A 73 -3.20 1.83 -8.45
CA SER A 73 -4.25 2.30 -9.37
C SER A 73 -5.59 2.62 -8.69
N ALA A 74 -5.74 2.37 -7.39
CA ALA A 74 -6.99 2.65 -6.66
C ALA A 74 -7.09 4.13 -6.25
N TYR A 75 -7.21 5.00 -7.25
CA TYR A 75 -7.15 6.46 -7.10
C TYR A 75 -8.33 7.13 -6.40
N THR A 76 -9.37 6.37 -6.06
CA THR A 76 -10.61 6.89 -5.49
C THR A 76 -11.02 6.11 -4.25
N PRO A 77 -11.75 6.75 -3.31
CA PRO A 77 -12.22 6.07 -2.11
C PRO A 77 -13.11 4.88 -2.42
N ALA A 78 -13.85 4.91 -3.54
CA ALA A 78 -14.68 3.79 -3.98
C ALA A 78 -13.84 2.57 -4.38
N LEU A 79 -12.72 2.78 -5.09
CA LEU A 79 -11.81 1.70 -5.48
C LEU A 79 -11.02 1.15 -4.27
N ASP A 80 -10.58 2.04 -3.38
CA ASP A 80 -9.93 1.65 -2.13
C ASP A 80 -10.87 0.84 -1.22
N LYS A 81 -12.12 1.30 -1.06
CA LYS A 81 -13.15 0.57 -0.34
C LYS A 81 -13.40 -0.83 -0.92
N LEU A 82 -13.52 -0.94 -2.24
CA LEU A 82 -13.69 -2.23 -2.92
C LEU A 82 -12.51 -3.18 -2.66
N ASN A 83 -11.28 -2.66 -2.65
CA ASN A 83 -10.09 -3.43 -2.30
C ASN A 83 -10.10 -3.88 -0.83
N SER A 84 -10.44 -2.97 0.10
CA SER A 84 -10.56 -3.25 1.54
C SER A 84 -11.60 -4.33 1.83
N GLU A 85 -12.80 -4.22 1.26
CA GLU A 85 -13.87 -5.20 1.46
C GLU A 85 -13.49 -6.59 0.91
N THR A 86 -12.81 -6.64 -0.24
CA THR A 86 -12.38 -7.93 -0.83
C THR A 86 -11.27 -8.61 -0.03
N LEU A 87 -10.43 -7.86 0.69
CA LEU A 87 -9.46 -8.47 1.60
C LEU A 87 -10.12 -9.20 2.77
N GLY A 88 -11.19 -8.64 3.33
CA GLY A 88 -11.88 -9.22 4.49
C GLY A 88 -12.54 -10.57 4.20
N ASP A 89 -12.95 -10.82 2.95
CA ASP A 89 -13.64 -12.07 2.56
C ASP A 89 -12.83 -12.94 1.57
N GLY A 90 -11.65 -12.47 1.14
CA GLY A 90 -10.95 -13.03 -0.03
C GLY A 90 -9.82 -13.99 0.31
N PRO A 91 -8.57 -13.49 0.49
CA PRO A 91 -7.39 -14.33 0.66
C PRO A 91 -7.20 -14.81 2.11
N GLN A 92 -6.72 -16.05 2.27
CA GLN A 92 -6.25 -16.55 3.57
C GLN A 92 -4.86 -15.99 3.92
N PHE A 93 -4.06 -15.67 2.90
CA PHE A 93 -2.71 -15.11 3.06
C PHE A 93 -2.50 -13.91 2.15
N VAL A 94 -1.74 -12.94 2.63
CA VAL A 94 -1.16 -11.88 1.80
C VAL A 94 0.35 -12.08 1.80
N VAL A 95 0.93 -12.17 0.61
CA VAL A 95 2.38 -12.19 0.42
C VAL A 95 2.78 -10.81 -0.07
N SER A 96 3.36 -10.00 0.81
CA SER A 96 3.67 -8.61 0.56
C SER A 96 5.17 -8.44 0.30
N ARG A 97 5.53 -7.92 -0.88
CA ARG A 97 6.90 -7.56 -1.20
C ARG A 97 7.25 -6.28 -0.47
N GLN A 98 8.28 -6.31 0.35
CA GLN A 98 8.72 -5.15 1.12
C GLN A 98 9.27 -4.07 0.18
N SER A 99 8.83 -2.84 0.42
CA SER A 99 9.42 -1.65 -0.17
C SER A 99 10.89 -1.52 0.31
N PRO A 100 11.82 -1.05 -0.53
CA PRO A 100 13.20 -0.81 -0.13
C PRO A 100 13.35 0.41 0.81
N THR A 101 12.27 1.15 1.05
CA THR A 101 12.22 2.35 1.90
C THR A 101 11.26 2.13 3.07
N SER A 102 11.53 2.85 4.18
CA SER A 102 10.63 2.93 5.34
C SER A 102 10.41 4.40 5.68
N PRO A 103 9.16 4.90 5.73
CA PRO A 103 7.92 4.23 5.34
C PRO A 103 7.91 3.77 3.87
N ALA A 104 7.11 2.73 3.59
CA ALA A 104 7.00 2.16 2.26
C ALA A 104 6.53 3.19 1.22
N THR A 105 7.18 3.19 0.06
CA THR A 105 6.81 4.03 -1.07
C THR A 105 6.32 3.22 -2.26
N GLY A 106 5.24 3.70 -2.88
CA GLY A 106 4.74 3.21 -4.16
C GLY A 106 5.28 3.97 -5.36
N ILE A 107 4.63 3.82 -6.51
CA ILE A 107 5.10 4.35 -7.79
C ILE A 107 5.21 5.89 -7.77
N ASN A 108 6.36 6.39 -8.22
CA ASN A 108 6.72 7.82 -8.26
C ASN A 108 6.65 8.48 -6.87
N GLY A 109 7.17 7.80 -5.84
CA GLY A 109 7.37 8.37 -4.50
C GLY A 109 6.07 8.64 -3.73
N ARG A 110 5.00 7.89 -4.03
CA ARG A 110 3.75 7.97 -3.26
C ARG A 110 3.92 7.27 -1.92
N LEU A 111 3.25 7.78 -0.89
CA LEU A 111 3.24 7.13 0.43
C LEU A 111 2.36 5.87 0.38
N GLY A 112 2.95 4.68 0.58
CA GLY A 112 2.27 3.40 0.34
C GLY A 112 0.97 3.25 1.12
N VAL A 113 1.01 3.51 2.43
CA VAL A 113 -0.18 3.43 3.31
C VAL A 113 -1.26 4.48 2.98
N GLN A 114 -0.94 5.50 2.18
CA GLN A 114 -1.88 6.53 1.74
C GLN A 114 -2.44 6.25 0.33
N GLU A 115 -1.77 5.43 -0.49
CA GLU A 115 -2.30 5.10 -1.81
C GLU A 115 -3.66 4.43 -1.69
N ASN A 116 -3.78 3.43 -0.80
CA ASN A 116 -5.04 2.76 -0.46
C ASN A 116 -5.21 2.72 1.07
N PRO A 117 -5.73 3.81 1.68
CA PRO A 117 -5.84 3.92 3.14
C PRO A 117 -6.72 2.85 3.78
N LEU A 118 -7.89 2.57 3.22
CA LEU A 118 -8.84 1.58 3.74
C LEU A 118 -8.26 0.18 3.59
N TYR A 119 -7.66 -0.14 2.44
CA TYR A 119 -6.97 -1.42 2.21
C TYR A 119 -5.81 -1.63 3.20
N SER A 120 -4.96 -0.62 3.40
CA SER A 120 -3.83 -0.69 4.35
C SER A 120 -4.33 -0.90 5.78
N ARG A 121 -5.45 -0.27 6.14
CA ARG A 121 -6.12 -0.48 7.41
C ARG A 121 -6.69 -1.89 7.53
N SER A 122 -7.30 -2.44 6.48
CA SER A 122 -7.74 -3.85 6.45
C SER A 122 -6.58 -4.82 6.65
N LEU A 123 -5.43 -4.61 5.99
CA LEU A 123 -4.23 -5.42 6.26
C LEU A 123 -3.83 -5.35 7.75
N LEU A 124 -3.84 -4.16 8.36
CA LEU A 124 -3.55 -3.99 9.78
C LEU A 124 -4.59 -4.63 10.71
N CYS A 125 -5.86 -4.71 10.31
CA CYS A 125 -6.95 -5.13 11.17
C CYS A 125 -7.32 -6.61 11.03
N ASP A 126 -7.17 -7.14 9.82
CA ASP A 126 -7.69 -8.46 9.47
C ASP A 126 -6.55 -9.46 9.28
N PHE A 127 -5.28 -9.04 9.19
CA PHE A 127 -4.15 -9.97 8.96
C PHE A 127 -3.02 -9.84 9.97
N THR A 128 -2.54 -10.93 10.57
CA THR A 128 -1.36 -10.92 11.46
C THR A 128 -0.08 -11.26 10.69
N VAL A 129 1.04 -10.64 11.07
CA VAL A 129 2.34 -10.94 10.46
C VAL A 129 2.81 -12.31 10.93
N SER A 130 2.90 -13.26 10.00
CA SER A 130 3.39 -14.63 10.25
C SER A 130 4.89 -14.77 10.04
N GLY A 131 5.50 -13.85 9.30
CA GLY A 131 6.94 -13.74 9.21
C GLY A 131 7.39 -12.69 8.22
N VAL A 132 8.63 -12.23 8.38
CA VAL A 132 9.32 -11.31 7.47
C VAL A 132 10.68 -11.90 7.14
N GLU A 133 10.99 -12.09 5.86
CA GLU A 133 12.26 -12.64 5.38
C GLU A 133 12.45 -12.39 3.89
N ASN A 134 13.70 -12.19 3.45
CA ASN A 134 14.07 -12.04 2.05
C ASN A 134 13.30 -10.94 1.30
N HIS A 135 13.03 -9.81 1.95
CA HIS A 135 12.21 -8.72 1.39
C HIS A 135 10.73 -9.09 1.18
N TRP A 136 10.23 -10.10 1.89
CA TRP A 136 8.83 -10.50 1.87
C TRP A 136 8.25 -10.55 3.29
N ALA A 137 7.02 -10.08 3.44
CA ALA A 137 6.20 -10.33 4.61
C ALA A 137 5.08 -11.31 4.24
N LEU A 138 4.87 -12.33 5.07
CA LEU A 138 3.69 -13.18 5.02
C LEU A 138 2.70 -12.72 6.07
N LEU A 139 1.51 -12.35 5.65
CA LEU A 139 0.40 -12.02 6.54
C LEU A 139 -0.68 -13.10 6.45
N SER A 140 -1.20 -13.53 7.60
CA SER A 140 -2.25 -14.54 7.72
C SER A 140 -3.56 -13.90 8.14
N HIS A 141 -4.62 -14.23 7.44
CA HIS A 141 -5.95 -13.74 7.75
C HIS A 141 -6.40 -14.22 9.15
N THR A 142 -7.00 -13.33 9.91
CA THR A 142 -7.50 -13.53 11.27
C THR A 142 -8.87 -12.88 11.43
N LYS A 143 -9.49 -13.04 12.59
CA LYS A 143 -10.69 -12.26 12.92
C LYS A 143 -10.32 -10.78 13.04
N PRO A 144 -11.21 -9.84 12.66
CA PRO A 144 -10.97 -8.42 12.83
C PRO A 144 -10.57 -8.08 14.27
N ARG A 145 -9.45 -7.38 14.43
CA ARG A 145 -8.86 -7.11 15.75
C ARG A 145 -8.76 -5.62 16.09
N CYS A 146 -9.14 -4.76 15.16
CA CYS A 146 -9.17 -3.32 15.37
C CYS A 146 -10.47 -2.85 16.04
N GLY A 147 -10.35 -1.84 16.90
CA GLY A 147 -11.48 -1.08 17.42
C GLY A 147 -11.96 0.01 16.45
N PRO A 148 -12.98 0.80 16.85
CA PRO A 148 -13.41 1.97 16.07
C PRO A 148 -12.31 3.04 16.03
N LEU A 149 -12.36 3.90 15.01
CA LEU A 149 -11.55 5.12 14.94
C LEU A 149 -12.09 6.17 15.90
N LEU A 150 -11.28 6.54 16.90
CA LEU A 150 -11.62 7.59 17.86
C LEU A 150 -10.94 8.89 17.45
N PRO A 151 -11.69 9.99 17.23
CA PRO A 151 -11.07 11.28 16.93
C PRO A 151 -10.30 11.79 18.15
N ILE A 152 -9.05 12.22 17.93
CA ILE A 152 -8.18 12.71 19.02
C ILE A 152 -7.82 14.19 18.87
N SER A 153 -7.70 14.69 17.65
CA SER A 153 -7.44 16.12 17.40
C SER A 153 -7.78 16.51 15.96
N ASP A 154 -7.95 17.82 15.76
CA ASP A 154 -8.19 18.43 14.45
C ASP A 154 -7.35 19.71 14.37
N VAL A 155 -6.57 19.86 13.30
CA VAL A 155 -5.66 21.00 13.12
C VAL A 155 -5.74 21.50 11.69
N VAL A 156 -5.91 22.81 11.53
CA VAL A 156 -5.79 23.46 10.22
C VAL A 156 -4.33 23.85 9.99
N VAL A 157 -3.71 23.22 9.00
CA VAL A 157 -2.35 23.53 8.55
C VAL A 157 -2.42 24.57 7.44
N ARG A 158 -1.59 25.60 7.57
CA ARG A 158 -1.41 26.67 6.59
C ARG A 158 0.07 26.81 6.25
N ASP A 159 0.32 27.32 5.05
CA ASP A 159 1.65 27.74 4.59
C ASP A 159 2.72 26.64 4.57
N GLY A 160 2.30 25.37 4.54
CA GLY A 160 3.22 24.21 4.46
C GLY A 160 3.96 23.92 5.76
N ASN A 161 3.54 24.52 6.88
CA ASN A 161 4.11 24.24 8.19
C ASN A 161 3.84 22.78 8.58
N SER A 162 4.87 22.11 9.11
CA SER A 162 4.68 20.81 9.74
C SER A 162 4.13 20.99 11.15
N ILE A 163 3.23 20.09 11.54
CA ILE A 163 2.68 19.98 12.89
C ILE A 163 3.09 18.65 13.51
N THR A 164 3.01 18.55 14.83
CA THR A 164 3.27 17.32 15.56
C THR A 164 2.14 16.31 15.34
N VAL A 165 2.49 15.06 15.02
CA VAL A 165 1.57 13.92 15.02
C VAL A 165 1.33 13.53 16.48
N PRO A 166 0.07 13.37 16.94
CA PRO A 166 -0.20 12.90 18.29
C PRO A 166 0.48 11.56 18.56
N ALA A 167 1.14 11.43 19.71
CA ALA A 167 1.72 10.16 20.12
C ALA A 167 0.62 9.14 20.44
N PRO A 168 0.81 7.84 20.12
CA PRO A 168 -0.13 6.80 20.52
C PRO A 168 -0.19 6.72 22.05
N SER A 169 -1.40 6.52 22.59
CA SER A 169 -1.65 6.38 24.03
C SER A 169 -1.11 5.08 24.63
N GLY A 170 -0.72 4.11 23.79
CA GLY A 170 -0.11 2.87 24.22
C GLY A 170 0.49 2.03 23.07
N PRO A 171 1.15 0.91 23.38
CA PRO A 171 1.90 0.09 22.41
C PRO A 171 1.02 -0.65 21.39
N HIS A 172 -0.29 -0.72 21.62
CA HIS A 172 -1.27 -1.40 20.79
C HIS A 172 -2.20 -0.41 20.08
N MET A 173 -1.75 0.84 19.91
CA MET A 173 -2.53 1.89 19.27
C MET A 173 -1.87 2.28 17.94
N ALA A 174 -2.70 2.46 16.92
CA ALA A 174 -2.32 3.09 15.67
C ALA A 174 -2.85 4.53 15.65
N VAL A 175 -2.09 5.44 15.04
CA VAL A 175 -2.52 6.82 14.80
C VAL A 175 -2.72 6.99 13.30
N LEU A 176 -3.87 7.54 12.94
CA LEU A 176 -4.27 7.79 11.56
C LEU A 176 -4.56 9.28 11.35
N VAL A 177 -4.44 9.73 10.11
CA VAL A 177 -4.79 11.09 9.73
C VAL A 177 -5.63 11.09 8.46
N GLY A 178 -6.74 11.82 8.47
CA GLY A 178 -7.45 12.23 7.26
C GLY A 178 -7.09 13.68 6.92
N ILE A 179 -6.89 13.97 5.64
CA ILE A 179 -6.51 15.29 5.14
C ILE A 179 -7.63 15.82 4.25
N ASP A 180 -8.40 16.78 4.77
CA ASP A 180 -9.35 17.52 3.95
C ASP A 180 -8.59 18.63 3.22
N LEU A 181 -8.26 18.34 1.96
CA LEU A 181 -7.63 19.30 1.05
C LEU A 181 -8.65 20.37 0.65
N ASN A 182 -8.26 21.64 0.72
CA ASN A 182 -9.03 22.74 0.14
C ASN A 182 -8.49 23.06 -1.27
N PRO A 183 -9.07 22.51 -2.36
CA PRO A 183 -8.57 22.78 -3.70
C PRO A 183 -8.82 24.23 -4.08
N THR A 184 -7.81 24.87 -4.66
CA THR A 184 -7.93 26.22 -5.24
C THR A 184 -8.70 26.17 -6.57
N ILE A 185 -9.12 27.34 -7.07
CA ILE A 185 -9.79 27.46 -8.38
C ILE A 185 -8.89 26.93 -9.51
N VAL A 186 -7.58 27.18 -9.43
CA VAL A 186 -6.60 26.68 -10.40
C VAL A 186 -6.53 25.15 -10.35
N ASP A 187 -6.56 24.55 -9.16
CA ASP A 187 -6.54 23.09 -9.04
C ASP A 187 -7.79 22.47 -9.71
N ARG A 188 -8.96 23.10 -9.53
CA ARG A 188 -10.20 22.65 -10.18
C ARG A 188 -10.17 22.82 -11.70
N LEU A 189 -9.55 23.89 -12.21
CA LEU A 189 -9.45 24.16 -13.65
C LEU A 189 -8.55 23.15 -14.38
N PHE A 190 -7.53 22.64 -13.69
CA PHE A 190 -6.59 21.65 -14.24
C PHE A 190 -6.87 20.20 -13.79
N MET A 191 -7.90 19.96 -12.98
CA MET A 191 -8.41 18.62 -12.67
C MET A 191 -8.97 17.99 -13.95
N GLY A 192 -8.21 17.07 -14.55
CA GLY A 192 -8.59 16.36 -15.79
C GLY A 192 -7.62 16.54 -16.96
N SER A 193 -6.58 17.38 -16.82
CA SER A 193 -5.48 17.43 -17.79
C SER A 193 -4.70 16.11 -17.80
N LEU A 194 -4.23 15.68 -18.98
CA LEU A 194 -3.38 14.50 -19.18
C LEU A 194 -2.09 14.56 -18.33
N VAL A 195 -1.62 15.76 -17.99
CA VAL A 195 -0.50 15.99 -17.08
C VAL A 195 -0.94 16.98 -15.99
N PRO A 196 -1.14 16.55 -14.73
CA PRO A 196 -1.46 17.46 -13.65
C PRO A 196 -0.26 18.39 -13.41
N LEU A 197 -0.50 19.70 -13.48
CA LEU A 197 0.54 20.72 -13.34
C LEU A 197 1.09 20.83 -11.91
N THR A 198 0.31 20.39 -10.92
CA THR A 198 0.68 20.31 -9.51
C THR A 198 0.17 18.99 -8.92
N ALA A 199 0.91 18.41 -7.99
CA ALA A 199 0.45 17.28 -7.19
C ALA A 199 0.58 17.63 -5.72
N TYR A 200 -0.41 17.26 -4.92
CA TYR A 200 -0.34 17.38 -3.47
C TYR A 200 0.72 16.43 -2.91
N THR A 201 1.40 16.88 -1.87
CA THR A 201 2.38 16.09 -1.13
C THR A 201 2.06 16.11 0.36
N VAL A 202 2.50 15.06 1.04
CA VAL A 202 2.57 15.00 2.51
C VAL A 202 4.04 14.92 2.89
N ALA A 203 4.46 15.76 3.82
CA ALA A 203 5.79 15.70 4.40
C ALA A 203 5.69 14.96 5.74
N LEU A 204 6.39 13.83 5.88
CA LEU A 204 6.52 13.10 7.14
C LEU A 204 7.96 13.20 7.61
N ASP A 205 8.19 13.80 8.78
CA ASP A 205 9.53 14.01 9.35
C ASP A 205 10.53 14.64 8.37
N GLY A 206 10.04 15.62 7.60
CA GLY A 206 10.81 16.35 6.60
C GLY A 206 10.94 15.66 5.24
N VAL A 207 10.50 14.40 5.10
CA VAL A 207 10.52 13.66 3.84
C VAL A 207 9.19 13.84 3.12
N SER A 208 9.24 14.29 1.86
CA SER A 208 8.03 14.57 1.06
C SER A 208 7.62 13.38 0.20
N TYR A 209 6.36 13.00 0.31
CA TYR A 209 5.71 11.92 -0.45
C TYR A 209 4.56 12.48 -1.27
N ARG A 210 4.32 11.91 -2.44
CA ARG A 210 3.18 12.28 -3.27
C ARG A 210 1.88 11.71 -2.70
N LEU A 211 0.82 12.51 -2.66
CA LEU A 211 -0.51 12.09 -2.25
C LEU A 211 -1.39 11.69 -3.44
N ILE A 212 -2.24 10.70 -3.22
CA ILE A 212 -3.46 10.48 -3.99
C ILE A 212 -4.54 11.40 -3.42
N ALA A 213 -4.77 12.54 -4.06
CA ALA A 213 -5.71 13.56 -3.56
C ALA A 213 -7.14 13.01 -3.37
N GLY A 214 -7.57 12.06 -4.20
CA GLY A 214 -8.88 11.40 -4.07
C GLY A 214 -9.04 10.63 -2.77
N ASN A 215 -7.96 10.07 -2.24
CA ASN A 215 -7.95 9.28 -1.00
C ASN A 215 -7.43 10.08 0.19
N ALA A 216 -7.08 11.36 0.03
CA ALA A 216 -6.45 12.15 1.08
C ALA A 216 -7.33 12.30 2.32
N ALA A 217 -8.65 12.40 2.15
CA ALA A 217 -9.61 12.54 3.25
C ALA A 217 -9.87 11.23 4.02
N GLU A 218 -9.51 10.08 3.44
CA GLU A 218 -9.61 8.79 4.11
C GLU A 218 -8.47 8.65 5.14
N PRO A 219 -8.77 8.32 6.41
CA PRO A 219 -7.74 8.20 7.43
C PRO A 219 -6.71 7.12 7.09
N PHE A 220 -5.46 7.54 6.85
CA PHE A 220 -4.32 6.66 6.58
C PHE A 220 -3.35 6.61 7.76
N LEU A 221 -2.56 5.55 7.83
CA LEU A 221 -1.63 5.30 8.94
C LEU A 221 -0.47 6.32 8.95
N VAL A 222 -0.21 6.92 10.11
CA VAL A 222 0.98 7.77 10.37
C VAL A 222 1.79 7.29 11.56
N ASN A 223 1.22 6.40 12.38
CA ASN A 223 1.93 5.64 13.40
C ASN A 223 1.31 4.24 13.52
N THR A 224 2.12 3.18 13.47
CA THR A 224 1.66 1.80 13.64
C THR A 224 2.26 1.12 14.88
N PRO A 225 1.56 0.13 15.46
CA PRO A 225 2.07 -0.65 16.58
C PRO A 225 3.20 -1.61 16.12
N GLY A 226 4.01 -2.07 17.08
CA GLY A 226 5.16 -2.94 16.82
C GLY A 226 4.83 -4.29 16.16
N SER A 227 3.56 -4.70 16.16
CA SER A 227 3.08 -5.94 15.54
C SER A 227 3.24 -5.99 14.02
N VAL A 228 3.47 -4.85 13.37
CA VAL A 228 3.69 -4.74 11.92
C VAL A 228 5.08 -4.21 11.54
N ASN A 229 6.03 -4.27 12.48
CA ASN A 229 7.42 -3.93 12.20
C ASN A 229 7.99 -4.79 11.07
N ALA A 230 8.90 -4.19 10.30
CA ALA A 230 9.46 -4.72 9.08
C ALA A 230 8.39 -5.13 8.06
N THR A 231 7.33 -4.35 7.89
CA THR A 231 6.35 -4.54 6.81
C THR A 231 6.09 -3.23 6.08
N ASN A 232 5.35 -3.28 4.97
CA ASN A 232 4.92 -2.07 4.26
C ASN A 232 3.94 -1.20 5.07
N LEU A 233 3.40 -1.70 6.19
CA LEU A 233 2.57 -0.95 7.13
C LEU A 233 3.39 -0.23 8.21
N GLU A 234 4.70 -0.50 8.31
CA GLU A 234 5.55 0.16 9.31
C GLU A 234 5.68 1.65 9.00
N ILE A 235 5.26 2.48 9.96
CA ILE A 235 5.36 3.93 9.90
C ILE A 235 5.32 4.50 11.32
N HIS A 236 6.24 5.42 11.64
CA HIS A 236 6.34 6.05 12.96
C HIS A 236 6.61 7.55 12.83
N SER A 237 5.70 8.27 12.17
CA SER A 237 5.91 9.68 11.92
C SER A 237 5.67 10.52 13.17
N ARG A 238 6.53 11.52 13.40
CA ARG A 238 6.41 12.47 14.54
C ARG A 238 5.86 13.82 14.09
N THR A 239 6.05 14.15 12.82
CA THR A 239 5.62 15.42 12.24
C THR A 239 5.01 15.21 10.88
N ILE A 240 3.96 15.98 10.58
CA ILE A 240 3.25 15.93 9.31
C ILE A 240 3.03 17.34 8.77
N GLY A 241 3.30 17.54 7.48
CA GLY A 241 3.00 18.76 6.74
C GLY A 241 2.31 18.44 5.42
N VAL A 242 1.64 19.44 4.83
CA VAL A 242 0.97 19.30 3.52
C VAL A 242 1.56 20.31 2.55
N GLY A 243 1.91 19.85 1.35
CA GLY A 243 2.61 20.64 0.35
C GLY A 243 2.18 20.33 -1.09
N ARG A 244 2.98 20.81 -2.05
CA ARG A 244 2.82 20.56 -3.49
C ARG A 244 4.17 20.34 -4.17
N THR A 245 4.20 19.52 -5.21
CA THR A 245 5.42 19.22 -5.99
C THR A 245 5.96 20.40 -6.80
N ARG A 246 5.08 21.32 -7.21
CA ARG A 246 5.43 22.57 -7.91
C ARG A 246 4.48 23.68 -7.45
N SER A 247 5.02 24.88 -7.23
CA SER A 247 4.24 26.10 -6.99
C SER A 247 4.26 26.93 -8.27
N LEU A 248 3.16 26.93 -9.02
CA LEU A 248 2.95 27.83 -10.16
C LEU A 248 2.46 29.20 -9.67
N GLY A 249 3.20 29.83 -8.74
CA GLY A 249 2.77 31.04 -8.03
C GLY A 249 1.64 30.79 -7.01
N GLN A 250 1.32 29.52 -6.72
CA GLN A 250 0.34 29.15 -5.70
C GLN A 250 1.01 29.07 -4.32
N HIS A 251 0.36 29.64 -3.31
CA HIS A 251 0.74 29.40 -1.91
C HIS A 251 0.64 27.90 -1.55
N ASN A 252 1.35 27.51 -0.50
CA ASN A 252 1.23 26.18 0.08
C ASN A 252 -0.25 25.90 0.41
N PRO A 253 -0.71 24.65 0.21
CA PRO A 253 -2.11 24.33 0.41
C PRO A 253 -2.50 24.52 1.87
N THR A 254 -3.71 25.05 2.07
CA THR A 254 -4.38 24.95 3.36
C THR A 254 -5.10 23.61 3.42
N ALA A 255 -4.90 22.86 4.50
CA ALA A 255 -5.55 21.57 4.71
C ALA A 255 -5.99 21.42 6.15
N ARG A 256 -7.10 20.71 6.36
CA ARG A 256 -7.53 20.29 7.70
C ARG A 256 -7.09 18.87 7.94
N LEU A 257 -6.32 18.65 9.00
CA LEU A 257 -5.83 17.34 9.42
C LEU A 257 -6.69 16.85 10.58
N ARG A 258 -7.39 15.74 10.36
CA ARG A 258 -8.21 15.06 11.37
C ARG A 258 -7.44 13.84 11.85
N PHE A 259 -7.00 13.84 13.10
CA PHE A 259 -6.28 12.71 13.69
C PHE A 259 -7.24 11.77 14.41
N TYR A 260 -6.95 10.49 14.26
CA TYR A 260 -7.68 9.40 14.87
C TYR A 260 -6.70 8.46 15.57
N GLU A 261 -7.20 7.83 16.62
CA GLU A 261 -6.53 6.70 17.26
C GLU A 261 -7.38 5.44 17.10
N MET A 262 -6.72 4.30 16.92
CA MET A 262 -7.35 3.00 16.77
C MET A 262 -6.61 1.96 17.59
N ARG A 263 -7.33 1.21 18.42
CA ARG A 263 -6.76 0.04 19.11
C ARG A 263 -6.57 -1.10 18.12
N VAL A 264 -5.42 -1.77 18.18
CA VAL A 264 -5.10 -2.99 17.44
C VAL A 264 -4.84 -4.10 18.44
N SER A 265 -5.79 -5.03 18.58
CA SER A 265 -5.64 -6.18 19.48
C SER A 265 -4.57 -7.15 18.96
N GLN A 266 -4.00 -7.96 19.85
CA GLN A 266 -3.06 -9.02 19.49
C GLN A 266 -3.79 -10.24 18.91
#